data_AF-A0A2M7S1M1-F1
#
_entry.id   AF-A0A2M7S1M1-F1
#
_cell.length_a   1.000
_cell.length_b   1.000
_cell.length_c   1.000
_cell.angle_alpha   90.00
_cell.angle_beta   90.00
_cell.angle_gamma   90.00
#
_symmetry.space_group_name_H-M   'P 1'
#
loop_
_entity.id
_entity.type
_entity.pdbx_description
1 polymer ?
#
loop_
_entity_poly.entity_id
_entity_poly.type
_entity_poly.pdbx_seq_one_letter_code
_entity_poly.pdbx_strand_id
1 'polypeptide(L)'
;MTIKELIKFNAKKYGEEASLMSVDFSLTTIYDKWFRAYISPPGGAWQELFLEYNNKTHKFYVGKEVERVDLVLQKSDTPKVLFFIGEAKDDYKKILSDRKKIKRCMLDVLKFISDVEIEGKKPFKNGKFKPIFAFIAGIDTKIFGKFAERVLSKESELIKETINDLEPSDSDRLAIISYIDETKTKFILNFSDNFDPNLKKYFESIFLNFHRAR
;
A
#
# COMPACT_ATOMS: atom_id res chain seq x y z
N MET A 1 -17.04 18.41 2.59
CA MET A 1 -17.34 17.03 3.04
C MET A 1 -16.05 16.40 3.52
N THR A 2 -15.93 16.14 4.82
CA THR A 2 -14.73 15.57 5.47
C THR A 2 -14.76 14.04 5.40
N ILE A 3 -13.61 13.36 5.53
CA ILE A 3 -13.53 11.89 5.66
C ILE A 3 -14.46 11.41 6.81
N LYS A 4 -14.58 12.20 7.88
CA LYS A 4 -15.52 11.95 8.99
C LYS A 4 -16.98 11.93 8.55
N GLU A 5 -17.39 12.83 7.66
CA GLU A 5 -18.76 12.87 7.12
C GLU A 5 -19.01 11.69 6.18
N LEU A 6 -18.02 11.33 5.35
CA LEU A 6 -18.07 10.15 4.46
C LEU A 6 -18.24 8.83 5.22
N ILE A 7 -17.51 8.64 6.33
CA ILE A 7 -17.61 7.46 7.21
C ILE A 7 -18.96 7.42 7.94
N LYS A 8 -19.52 8.58 8.30
CA LYS A 8 -20.78 8.68 9.05
C LYS A 8 -22.01 8.33 8.18
N PHE A 9 -21.99 8.68 6.90
CA PHE A 9 -23.07 8.37 5.96
C PHE A 9 -22.96 6.97 5.34
N ASN A 10 -21.76 6.37 5.35
CA ASN A 10 -21.49 5.02 4.86
C ASN A 10 -20.87 4.15 5.97
N ALA A 11 -21.58 3.92 7.07
CA ALA A 11 -21.20 2.88 8.04
C ALA A 11 -21.42 1.46 7.47
N LYS A 12 -21.05 1.24 6.20
CA LYS A 12 -20.59 -0.07 5.76
C LYS A 12 -19.34 -0.38 6.57
N LYS A 13 -19.16 -1.66 6.89
CA LYS A 13 -17.94 -2.26 7.44
C LYS A 13 -16.72 -1.49 6.96
N TYR A 14 -15.78 -1.15 7.84
CA TYR A 14 -14.53 -0.50 7.43
C TYR A 14 -13.77 -1.46 6.48
N GLY A 15 -14.05 -1.29 5.19
CA GLY A 15 -13.76 -2.27 4.16
C GLY A 15 -12.48 -1.95 3.40
N GLU A 16 -12.32 -2.64 2.28
CA GLU A 16 -11.19 -2.51 1.39
C GLU A 16 -10.96 -1.05 0.96
N GLU A 17 -12.00 -0.37 0.45
CA GLU A 17 -11.88 0.99 -0.07
C GLU A 17 -11.53 2.01 1.02
N ALA A 18 -12.13 1.85 2.21
CA ALA A 18 -11.84 2.73 3.34
C ALA A 18 -10.40 2.58 3.83
N SER A 19 -9.89 1.35 3.82
CA SER A 19 -8.51 1.01 4.19
C SER A 19 -7.53 1.56 3.16
N LEU A 20 -7.80 1.33 1.87
CA LEU A 20 -7.03 1.84 0.76
C LEU A 20 -6.91 3.38 0.83
N MET A 21 -8.05 4.06 0.96
CA MET A 21 -8.07 5.53 1.07
C MET A 21 -7.30 6.02 2.30
N SER A 22 -7.44 5.35 3.44
CA SER A 22 -6.75 5.76 4.67
C SER A 22 -5.23 5.58 4.56
N VAL A 23 -4.77 4.50 3.93
CA VAL A 23 -3.34 4.27 3.66
C VAL A 23 -2.78 5.31 2.71
N ASP A 24 -3.48 5.53 1.60
CA ASP A 24 -3.13 6.54 0.61
C ASP A 24 -3.05 7.94 1.24
N PHE A 25 -4.06 8.38 2.00
CA PHE A 25 -4.01 9.66 2.72
C PHE A 25 -2.85 9.75 3.72
N SER A 26 -2.59 8.70 4.50
CA SER A 26 -1.46 8.69 5.43
C SER A 26 -0.12 8.83 4.71
N LEU A 27 0.04 8.25 3.52
CA LEU A 27 1.28 8.37 2.75
C LEU A 27 1.39 9.72 2.03
N THR A 28 0.31 10.25 1.46
CA THR A 28 0.36 11.46 0.61
C THR A 28 0.23 12.78 1.37
N THR A 29 -0.42 12.79 2.54
CA THR A 29 -0.77 14.04 3.26
C THR A 29 0.35 14.52 4.19
N ILE A 30 1.25 13.62 4.56
CA ILE A 30 2.50 14.00 5.24
C ILE A 30 3.33 14.73 4.19
N TYR A 31 4.06 15.78 4.57
CA TYR A 31 4.93 16.60 3.68
C TYR A 31 6.10 15.80 3.10
N ASP A 32 5.78 14.73 2.39
CA ASP A 32 6.60 13.54 2.24
C ASP A 32 6.64 13.10 0.78
N LYS A 33 6.17 13.98 -0.12
CA LYS A 33 6.41 13.92 -1.57
C LYS A 33 6.09 12.57 -2.21
N TRP A 34 5.12 11.85 -1.65
CA TRP A 34 4.56 10.67 -2.28
C TRP A 34 3.67 11.12 -3.42
N PHE A 35 4.09 10.78 -4.62
CA PHE A 35 3.35 10.96 -5.84
C PHE A 35 2.45 9.74 -6.07
N ARG A 36 1.15 9.97 -6.28
CA ARG A 36 0.22 8.88 -6.64
C ARG A 36 0.41 8.52 -8.10
N ALA A 37 0.98 7.34 -8.34
CA ALA A 37 1.25 6.83 -9.68
C ALA A 37 -0.03 6.30 -10.34
N TYR A 38 -0.90 5.61 -9.60
CA TYR A 38 -2.32 5.36 -9.95
C TYR A 38 -3.11 4.70 -8.82
N ILE A 39 -4.44 4.72 -8.96
CA ILE A 39 -5.40 3.84 -8.26
C ILE A 39 -6.26 3.19 -9.35
N SER A 40 -6.57 1.91 -9.23
CA SER A 40 -7.47 1.24 -10.18
C SER A 40 -8.94 1.43 -9.78
N PRO A 41 -9.71 2.33 -10.43
CA PRO A 41 -11.12 2.49 -10.10
C PRO A 41 -11.96 1.29 -10.58
N PRO A 42 -13.13 1.05 -9.95
CA PRO A 42 -14.08 0.04 -10.41
C PRO A 42 -14.50 0.28 -11.86
N GLY A 43 -14.53 -0.77 -12.69
CA GLY A 43 -15.06 -0.73 -14.07
C GLY A 43 -14.02 -0.71 -15.19
N GLY A 44 -12.74 -0.48 -14.89
CA GLY A 44 -11.61 -0.97 -15.68
C GLY A 44 -11.52 -0.71 -17.17
N ALA A 45 -12.08 0.39 -17.66
CA ALA A 45 -12.07 0.72 -19.08
C ALA A 45 -10.64 0.96 -19.65
N TRP A 46 -9.71 1.49 -18.85
CA TRP A 46 -8.34 1.81 -19.25
C TRP A 46 -7.51 2.07 -17.98
N GLN A 47 -6.24 1.63 -17.98
CA GLN A 47 -5.31 1.82 -16.87
C GLN A 47 -4.25 2.83 -17.30
N GLU A 48 -4.01 3.85 -16.48
CA GLU A 48 -2.99 4.86 -16.76
C GLU A 48 -2.00 4.86 -15.60
N LEU A 49 -0.72 4.74 -15.91
CA LEU A 49 0.37 4.88 -14.96
C LEU A 49 1.01 6.24 -15.16
N PHE A 50 1.15 6.98 -14.06
CA PHE A 50 1.91 8.21 -14.03
C PHE A 50 3.24 7.97 -13.31
N LEU A 51 4.35 8.44 -13.87
CA LEU A 51 5.68 8.33 -13.27
C LEU A 51 6.37 9.69 -13.26
N GLU A 52 7.00 10.02 -12.15
CA GLU A 52 7.82 11.22 -12.04
C GLU A 52 9.28 10.92 -12.41
N TYR A 53 9.84 11.75 -13.29
CA TYR A 53 11.24 11.70 -13.64
C TYR A 53 11.71 13.11 -14.03
N ASN A 54 12.87 13.55 -13.53
CA ASN A 54 13.42 14.89 -13.80
C ASN A 54 12.41 16.05 -13.57
N ASN A 55 11.63 15.98 -12.48
CA ASN A 55 10.58 16.96 -12.15
C ASN A 55 9.45 17.07 -13.19
N LYS A 56 9.29 16.07 -14.04
CA LYS A 56 8.17 15.95 -14.99
C LYS A 56 7.36 14.70 -14.67
N THR A 57 6.05 14.79 -14.87
CA THR A 57 5.14 13.64 -14.82
C THR A 57 4.96 13.09 -16.23
N HIS A 58 5.23 11.81 -16.41
CA HIS A 58 5.06 11.07 -17.66
C HIS A 58 3.89 10.10 -17.52
N LYS A 59 3.07 10.01 -18.57
CA LYS A 59 1.86 9.20 -18.60
C LYS A 59 2.04 8.00 -19.53
N PHE A 60 1.67 6.83 -19.05
CA PHE A 60 1.75 5.56 -19.79
C PHE A 60 0.42 4.84 -19.77
N TYR A 61 0.05 4.26 -20.90
CA TYR A 61 -1.09 3.36 -20.99
C TYR A 61 -0.67 1.97 -20.53
N VAL A 62 -1.34 1.43 -19.53
CA VAL A 62 -1.16 0.05 -19.06
C VAL A 62 -2.19 -0.82 -19.77
N GLY A 63 -1.72 -1.79 -20.55
CA GLY A 63 -2.55 -2.68 -21.35
C GLY A 63 -3.49 -3.56 -20.51
N LYS A 64 -4.45 -4.21 -21.17
CA LYS A 64 -5.44 -5.08 -20.51
C LYS A 64 -4.81 -6.38 -19.98
N GLU A 65 -3.65 -6.74 -20.51
CA GLU A 65 -2.85 -7.91 -20.17
C GLU A 65 -2.06 -7.76 -18.87
N VAL A 66 -1.89 -6.53 -18.36
CA VAL A 66 -1.21 -6.29 -17.08
C VAL A 66 -2.23 -6.40 -15.95
N GLU A 67 -2.02 -7.39 -15.07
CA GLU A 67 -2.83 -7.55 -13.86
C GLU A 67 -2.67 -6.31 -12.96
N ARG A 68 -3.75 -5.93 -12.28
CA ARG A 68 -3.84 -4.66 -11.54
C ARG A 68 -3.43 -4.84 -10.10
N VAL A 69 -2.85 -3.78 -9.55
CA VAL A 69 -2.87 -3.56 -8.10
C VAL A 69 -3.76 -2.38 -7.74
N ASP A 70 -4.19 -2.33 -6.48
CA ASP A 70 -5.10 -1.28 -6.00
C ASP A 70 -4.44 0.08 -5.84
N LEU A 71 -3.15 0.12 -5.49
CA LEU A 71 -2.41 1.36 -5.23
C LEU A 71 -0.97 1.29 -5.71
N VAL A 72 -0.54 2.29 -6.46
CA VAL A 72 0.88 2.54 -6.67
C VAL A 72 1.21 3.98 -6.33
N LEU A 73 2.21 4.16 -5.47
CA LEU A 73 2.81 5.44 -5.15
C LEU A 73 4.30 5.41 -5.48
N GLN A 74 4.82 6.56 -5.89
CA GLN A 74 6.24 6.80 -6.14
C GLN A 74 6.71 7.89 -5.18
N LYS A 75 7.87 7.69 -4.55
CA LYS A 75 8.59 8.75 -3.85
C LYS A 75 9.91 9.00 -4.56
N SER A 76 10.08 10.22 -5.06
CA SER A 76 11.17 10.61 -5.94
C SER A 76 12.38 11.19 -5.19
N ASP A 77 12.48 10.98 -3.87
CA ASP A 77 13.53 11.58 -3.04
C ASP A 77 14.88 10.85 -3.19
N THR A 78 15.93 11.60 -3.52
CA THR A 78 17.31 11.10 -3.65
C THR A 78 17.85 10.49 -2.35
N PRO A 79 18.66 9.42 -2.39
CA PRO A 79 19.35 8.88 -3.57
C PRO A 79 18.62 7.73 -4.29
N LYS A 80 17.44 7.29 -3.85
CA LYS A 80 16.73 6.15 -4.46
C LYS A 80 15.26 6.46 -4.64
N VAL A 81 14.76 6.21 -5.85
CA VAL A 81 13.31 6.20 -6.10
C VAL A 81 12.71 5.04 -5.33
N LEU A 82 11.63 5.28 -4.60
CA LEU A 82 10.87 4.24 -3.91
C LEU A 82 9.51 4.08 -4.58
N PHE A 83 9.10 2.83 -4.76
CA PHE A 83 7.75 2.49 -5.20
C PHE A 83 7.04 1.74 -4.09
N PHE A 84 5.87 2.23 -3.70
CA PHE A 84 4.93 1.52 -2.83
C PHE A 84 3.86 0.91 -3.73
N ILE A 85 3.82 -0.41 -3.79
CA ILE A 85 2.89 -1.17 -4.63
C ILE A 85 2.00 -1.97 -3.68
N GLY A 86 0.76 -1.51 -3.54
CA GLY A 86 -0.19 -2.01 -2.56
C GLY A 86 -1.37 -2.74 -3.20
N GLU A 87 -1.72 -3.88 -2.64
CA GLU A 87 -2.99 -4.55 -2.89
C GLU A 87 -3.82 -4.53 -1.60
N ALA A 88 -5.07 -4.11 -1.73
CA ALA A 88 -6.03 -4.12 -0.65
C ALA A 88 -6.99 -5.31 -0.77
N LYS A 89 -7.40 -5.83 0.39
CA LYS A 89 -8.52 -6.75 0.51
C LYS A 89 -9.36 -6.34 1.71
N ASP A 90 -10.62 -6.77 1.71
CA ASP A 90 -11.54 -6.55 2.82
C ASP A 90 -11.17 -7.32 4.09
N ASP A 91 -10.39 -8.40 3.99
CA ASP A 91 -9.78 -9.07 5.13
C ASP A 91 -8.41 -9.66 4.77
N TYR A 92 -7.57 -9.91 5.79
CA TYR A 92 -6.24 -10.46 5.57
C TYR A 92 -6.26 -11.93 5.11
N LYS A 93 -7.29 -12.71 5.45
CA LYS A 93 -7.37 -14.12 5.02
C LYS A 93 -7.54 -14.22 3.50
N LYS A 94 -8.19 -13.25 2.86
CA LYS A 94 -8.23 -13.15 1.40
C LYS A 94 -6.89 -12.79 0.79
N ILE A 95 -6.07 -11.99 1.47
CA ILE A 95 -4.68 -11.79 1.06
C ILE A 95 -3.94 -13.13 1.04
N LEU A 96 -4.18 -13.99 2.04
CA LEU A 96 -3.58 -15.32 2.10
C LEU A 96 -4.08 -16.27 1.01
N SER A 97 -5.39 -16.28 0.75
CA SER A 97 -5.98 -17.11 -0.31
C SER A 97 -5.47 -16.69 -1.68
N ASP A 98 -5.37 -15.38 -1.90
CA ASP A 98 -5.08 -14.80 -3.21
C ASP A 98 -3.58 -14.50 -3.38
N ARG A 99 -2.72 -14.89 -2.42
CA ARG A 99 -1.30 -14.53 -2.38
C ARG A 99 -0.55 -14.70 -3.70
N LYS A 100 -0.81 -15.79 -4.43
CA LYS A 100 -0.17 -16.07 -5.73
C LYS A 100 -0.62 -15.09 -6.81
N LYS A 101 -1.89 -14.69 -6.79
CA LYS A 101 -2.47 -13.69 -7.69
C LYS A 101 -1.92 -12.30 -7.35
N ILE A 102 -2.00 -11.91 -6.08
CA ILE A 102 -1.49 -10.61 -5.60
C ILE A 102 -0.01 -10.43 -5.96
N LYS A 103 0.81 -11.47 -5.72
CA LYS A 103 2.23 -11.48 -6.12
C LYS A 103 2.39 -11.23 -7.61
N ARG A 104 1.59 -11.90 -8.45
CA ARG A 104 1.67 -11.74 -9.91
C ARG A 104 1.30 -10.32 -10.33
N CYS A 105 0.19 -9.78 -9.83
CA CYS A 105 -0.21 -8.39 -10.05
C CYS A 105 0.94 -7.42 -9.72
N MET A 106 1.51 -7.54 -8.52
CA MET A 106 2.59 -6.65 -8.07
C MET A 106 3.85 -6.77 -8.95
N LEU A 107 4.22 -7.99 -9.36
CA LEU A 107 5.38 -8.22 -10.22
C LEU A 107 5.16 -7.75 -11.65
N ASP A 108 3.95 -7.90 -12.20
CA ASP A 108 3.60 -7.43 -13.55
C ASP A 108 3.67 -5.90 -13.62
N VAL A 109 3.11 -5.22 -12.61
CA VAL A 109 3.19 -3.75 -12.48
C VAL A 109 4.64 -3.30 -12.31
N LEU A 110 5.41 -3.97 -11.46
CA LEU A 110 6.83 -3.67 -11.26
C LEU A 110 7.64 -3.83 -12.54
N LYS A 111 7.38 -4.90 -13.29
CA LYS A 111 8.02 -5.17 -14.59
C LYS A 111 7.67 -4.08 -15.59
N PHE A 112 6.38 -3.71 -15.68
CA PHE A 112 5.94 -2.61 -16.52
C PHE A 112 6.69 -1.31 -16.21
N ILE A 113 6.75 -0.90 -14.93
CA ILE A 113 7.52 0.27 -14.48
C ILE A 113 8.99 0.18 -14.91
N SER A 114 9.59 -1.01 -14.75
CA SER A 114 11.00 -1.24 -15.07
C SER A 114 11.31 -1.16 -16.57
N ASP A 115 10.32 -1.47 -17.41
CA ASP A 115 10.45 -1.51 -18.86
C ASP A 115 10.08 -0.20 -19.55
N VAL A 116 9.44 0.74 -18.85
CA VAL A 116 9.11 2.07 -19.36
C VAL A 116 10.36 2.81 -19.81
N GLU A 117 10.29 3.38 -21.02
CA GLU A 117 11.31 4.26 -21.58
C GLU A 117 10.87 5.73 -21.47
N ILE A 118 11.75 6.57 -20.91
CA ILE A 118 11.58 8.02 -20.75
C ILE A 118 12.80 8.70 -21.33
N GLU A 119 12.60 9.58 -22.31
CA GLU A 119 13.69 10.37 -22.93
C GLU A 119 14.85 9.47 -23.44
N GLY A 120 14.52 8.31 -24.04
CA GLY A 120 15.50 7.35 -24.58
C GLY A 120 16.22 6.49 -23.53
N LYS A 121 15.76 6.50 -22.27
CA LYS A 121 16.37 5.77 -21.15
C LYS A 121 15.34 4.91 -20.44
N LYS A 122 15.78 3.83 -19.78
CA LYS A 122 14.97 3.08 -18.81
C LYS A 122 15.35 3.50 -17.38
N PRO A 123 14.81 4.62 -16.86
CA PRO A 123 15.26 5.20 -15.58
C PRO A 123 15.04 4.25 -14.39
N PHE A 124 14.05 3.38 -14.49
CA PHE A 124 13.67 2.42 -13.46
C PHE A 124 14.13 0.98 -13.78
N LYS A 125 15.15 0.78 -14.63
CA LYS A 125 15.68 -0.58 -14.86
C LYS A 125 16.54 -1.05 -13.67
N ASN A 126 16.39 -2.34 -13.30
CA ASN A 126 17.15 -3.15 -12.32
C ASN A 126 18.27 -2.43 -11.52
N GLY A 127 18.11 -2.39 -10.20
CA GLY A 127 19.14 -1.96 -9.23
C GLY A 127 19.04 -0.50 -8.78
N LYS A 128 18.18 0.30 -9.40
CA LYS A 128 18.01 1.74 -9.09
C LYS A 128 16.86 2.07 -8.13
N PHE A 129 16.03 1.08 -7.79
CA PHE A 129 14.90 1.25 -6.88
C PHE A 129 14.61 -0.08 -6.17
N LYS A 130 14.09 -0.02 -4.93
CA LYS A 130 13.64 -1.17 -4.16
C LYS A 130 12.12 -1.03 -3.97
N PRO A 131 11.30 -1.94 -4.51
CA PRO A 131 9.86 -1.87 -4.29
C PRO A 131 9.53 -2.23 -2.84
N ILE A 132 8.51 -1.59 -2.32
CA ILE A 132 7.83 -1.97 -1.09
C ILE A 132 6.51 -2.60 -1.51
N PHE A 133 6.36 -3.90 -1.28
CA PHE A 133 5.12 -4.61 -1.51
C PHE A 133 4.24 -4.50 -0.27
N ALA A 134 3.05 -3.93 -0.44
CA ALA A 134 2.13 -3.68 0.64
C ALA A 134 0.85 -4.51 0.54
N PHE A 135 0.51 -5.17 1.65
CA PHE A 135 -0.72 -5.92 1.81
C PHE A 135 -1.64 -5.16 2.76
N ILE A 136 -2.73 -4.62 2.25
CA ILE A 136 -3.61 -3.71 3.00
C ILE A 136 -4.90 -4.44 3.34
N ALA A 137 -5.25 -4.51 4.62
CA ALA A 137 -6.49 -5.14 5.06
C ALA A 137 -7.29 -4.21 5.97
N GLY A 138 -8.60 -4.14 5.74
CA GLY A 138 -9.54 -3.48 6.64
C GLY A 138 -10.08 -4.42 7.69
N ILE A 139 -10.20 -3.97 8.93
CA ILE A 139 -10.87 -4.75 9.98
C ILE A 139 -11.93 -3.87 10.67
N ASP A 140 -13.16 -4.36 10.68
CA ASP A 140 -14.24 -3.76 11.46
C ASP A 140 -14.20 -4.26 12.92
N THR A 141 -13.46 -3.53 13.73
CA THR A 141 -13.30 -3.77 15.18
C THR A 141 -14.57 -3.61 16.00
N LYS A 142 -15.62 -2.96 15.46
CA LYS A 142 -16.92 -2.87 16.16
C LYS A 142 -17.56 -4.25 16.33
N ILE A 143 -17.25 -5.19 15.43
CA ILE A 143 -17.72 -6.58 15.50
C ILE A 143 -17.09 -7.33 16.69
N PHE A 144 -15.87 -6.96 17.10
CA PHE A 144 -15.10 -7.67 18.12
C PHE A 144 -15.23 -7.07 19.53
N GLY A 145 -15.73 -5.83 19.66
CA GLY A 145 -15.96 -5.17 20.95
C GLY A 145 -14.70 -5.19 21.85
N LYS A 146 -14.84 -5.63 23.11
CA LYS A 146 -13.74 -5.71 24.08
C LYS A 146 -12.63 -6.71 23.71
N PHE A 147 -12.84 -7.56 22.70
CA PHE A 147 -11.85 -8.55 22.26
C PHE A 147 -11.01 -8.08 21.06
N ALA A 148 -11.29 -6.90 20.52
CA ALA A 148 -10.62 -6.38 19.33
C ALA A 148 -9.08 -6.42 19.46
N GLU A 149 -8.51 -5.91 20.55
CA GLU A 149 -7.06 -5.89 20.76
C GLU A 149 -6.44 -7.29 20.78
N ARG A 150 -7.10 -8.25 21.44
CA ARG A 150 -6.61 -9.63 21.54
C ARG A 150 -6.65 -10.35 20.19
N VAL A 151 -7.71 -10.14 19.41
CA VAL A 151 -7.86 -10.71 18.07
C VAL A 151 -6.80 -10.12 17.14
N LEU A 152 -6.67 -8.79 17.14
CA LEU A 152 -5.68 -8.07 16.34
C LEU A 152 -4.25 -8.50 16.67
N SER A 153 -3.90 -8.69 17.95
CA SER A 153 -2.57 -9.14 18.37
C SER A 153 -2.23 -10.53 17.82
N LYS A 154 -3.17 -11.49 17.94
CA LYS A 154 -2.96 -12.86 17.43
C LYS A 154 -2.87 -12.90 15.90
N GLU A 155 -3.71 -12.12 15.23
CA GLU A 155 -3.67 -12.03 13.77
C GLU A 155 -2.37 -11.37 13.31
N SER A 156 -1.86 -10.37 14.03
CA SER A 156 -0.59 -9.71 13.72
C SER A 156 0.60 -10.68 13.70
N GLU A 157 0.67 -11.62 14.65
CA GLU A 157 1.74 -12.63 14.68
C GLU A 157 1.69 -13.53 13.46
N LEU A 158 0.51 -14.08 13.13
CA LEU A 158 0.30 -14.92 11.96
C LEU A 158 0.59 -14.16 10.64
N ILE A 159 0.19 -12.89 10.58
CA ILE A 159 0.45 -12.00 9.45
C ILE A 159 1.96 -11.85 9.26
N LYS A 160 2.71 -11.62 10.34
CA LYS A 160 4.16 -11.45 10.29
C LYS A 160 4.86 -12.71 9.77
N GLU A 161 4.49 -13.89 10.26
CA GLU A 161 5.01 -15.14 9.72
C GLU A 161 4.71 -15.26 8.22
N THR A 162 3.47 -14.97 7.84
CA THR A 162 3.06 -15.17 6.45
C THR A 162 3.71 -14.20 5.48
N ILE A 163 3.85 -12.92 5.81
CA ILE A 163 4.51 -11.96 4.90
C ILE A 163 5.96 -12.32 4.64
N ASN A 164 6.62 -13.01 5.58
CA ASN A 164 7.99 -13.49 5.39
C ASN A 164 8.07 -14.66 4.40
N ASP A 165 7.01 -15.46 4.31
CA ASP A 165 6.89 -16.57 3.35
C ASP A 165 6.47 -16.12 1.94
N LEU A 166 6.06 -14.87 1.77
CA LEU A 166 5.68 -14.33 0.45
C LEU A 166 6.91 -13.95 -0.37
N GLU A 167 7.39 -14.83 -1.24
CA GLU A 167 8.40 -14.48 -2.26
C GLU A 167 8.02 -13.24 -3.11
N PRO A 168 8.97 -12.46 -3.65
CA PRO A 168 10.42 -12.65 -3.57
C PRO A 168 10.99 -12.22 -2.21
N SER A 169 11.92 -13.03 -1.67
CA SER A 169 12.57 -12.79 -0.37
C SER A 169 13.27 -11.44 -0.30
N ASP A 170 13.73 -10.90 -1.43
CA ASP A 170 14.68 -9.77 -1.45
C ASP A 170 13.99 -8.39 -1.44
N SER A 171 12.66 -8.35 -1.40
CA SER A 171 11.87 -7.11 -1.37
C SER A 171 11.38 -6.77 0.04
N ASP A 172 11.24 -5.47 0.31
CA ASP A 172 10.61 -4.99 1.53
C ASP A 172 9.11 -5.29 1.46
N ARG A 173 8.59 -6.02 2.46
CA ARG A 173 7.17 -6.40 2.52
C ARG A 173 6.54 -5.82 3.78
N LEU A 174 5.37 -5.21 3.62
CA LEU A 174 4.64 -4.55 4.68
C LEU A 174 3.17 -4.98 4.63
N ALA A 175 2.66 -5.59 5.70
CA ALA A 175 1.23 -5.71 5.89
C ALA A 175 0.71 -4.56 6.76
N ILE A 176 -0.29 -3.85 6.26
CA ILE A 176 -0.96 -2.74 6.94
C ILE A 176 -2.39 -3.19 7.26
N ILE A 177 -2.67 -3.37 8.54
CA ILE A 177 -4.03 -3.59 9.02
C ILE A 177 -4.57 -2.25 9.44
N SER A 178 -5.68 -1.83 8.83
CA SER A 178 -6.37 -0.60 9.16
C SER A 178 -7.69 -0.91 9.84
N TYR A 179 -8.00 -0.23 10.94
CA TYR A 179 -9.21 -0.47 11.74
C TYR A 179 -9.73 0.81 12.40
N ILE A 180 -10.99 0.79 12.84
CA ILE A 180 -11.59 1.94 13.54
C ILE A 180 -11.57 1.70 15.05
N ASP A 181 -10.80 2.51 15.77
CA ASP A 181 -10.91 2.57 17.23
C ASP A 181 -11.69 3.82 17.66
N GLU A 182 -12.80 3.60 18.35
CA GLU A 182 -13.82 4.60 18.75
C GLU A 182 -14.36 5.43 17.57
N THR A 183 -13.56 6.37 17.07
CA THR A 183 -13.86 7.28 15.94
C THR A 183 -12.64 7.60 15.07
N LYS A 184 -11.50 6.95 15.31
CA LYS A 184 -10.24 7.19 14.60
C LYS A 184 -9.79 5.94 13.88
N THR A 185 -9.29 6.12 12.66
CA THR A 185 -8.55 5.06 11.98
C THR A 185 -7.22 4.85 12.69
N LYS A 186 -6.92 3.60 13.04
CA LYS A 186 -5.64 3.16 13.58
C LYS A 186 -5.04 2.11 12.65
N PHE A 187 -3.72 1.95 12.75
CA PHE A 187 -2.96 1.05 11.91
C PHE A 187 -2.13 0.09 12.77
N ILE A 188 -2.02 -1.16 12.32
CA ILE A 188 -0.99 -2.11 12.75
C ILE A 188 -0.10 -2.36 11.55
N LEU A 189 1.21 -2.24 11.77
CA LEU A 189 2.22 -2.47 10.74
C LEU A 189 2.97 -3.76 11.05
N ASN A 190 2.98 -4.68 10.09
CA ASN A 190 3.77 -5.90 10.13
C ASN A 190 4.80 -5.85 9.01
N PHE A 191 6.07 -5.86 9.37
CA PHE A 191 7.20 -5.77 8.45
C PHE A 191 7.84 -7.14 8.27
N SER A 192 8.33 -7.45 7.07
CA SER A 192 9.20 -8.61 6.88
C SER A 192 10.49 -8.50 7.71
N ASP A 193 11.11 -9.63 8.00
CA ASP A 193 12.27 -9.70 8.90
C ASP A 193 13.49 -8.97 8.33
N ASN A 194 13.60 -8.94 7.00
CA ASN A 194 14.64 -8.25 6.26
C ASN A 194 14.26 -6.82 5.83
N PHE A 195 13.17 -6.26 6.39
CA PHE A 195 12.71 -4.93 6.03
C PHE A 195 13.75 -3.87 6.41
N ASP A 196 14.03 -2.92 5.52
CA ASP A 196 15.00 -1.86 5.77
C ASP A 196 14.68 -1.09 7.07
N PRO A 197 15.57 -1.07 8.08
CA PRO A 197 15.27 -0.47 9.37
C PRO A 197 14.99 1.04 9.34
N ASN A 198 15.56 1.77 8.38
CA ASN A 198 15.30 3.20 8.23
C ASN A 198 13.91 3.43 7.63
N LEU A 199 13.54 2.65 6.62
CA LEU A 199 12.18 2.66 6.08
C LEU A 199 11.18 2.23 7.16
N LYS A 200 11.48 1.20 7.95
CA LYS A 200 10.59 0.76 9.04
C LYS A 200 10.24 1.92 9.99
N LYS A 201 11.25 2.60 10.52
CA LYS A 201 11.05 3.77 11.42
C LYS A 201 10.27 4.88 10.73
N TYR A 202 10.52 5.09 9.44
CA TYR A 202 9.81 6.09 8.64
C TYR A 202 8.32 5.75 8.52
N PHE A 203 7.96 4.52 8.11
CA PHE A 203 6.57 4.06 8.04
C PHE A 203 5.88 4.09 9.42
N GLU A 204 6.57 3.70 10.49
CA GLU A 204 6.05 3.83 11.86
C GLU A 204 5.75 5.30 12.21
N SER A 205 6.59 6.24 11.79
CA SER A 205 6.34 7.67 12.03
C SER A 205 5.10 8.19 11.28
N ILE A 206 4.89 7.72 10.05
CA ILE A 206 3.74 8.04 9.20
C ILE A 206 2.44 7.50 9.78
N PHE A 207 2.41 6.22 10.14
CA PHE A 207 1.16 5.53 10.46
C PHE A 207 0.84 5.52 11.95
N LEU A 208 1.83 5.48 12.83
CA LEU A 208 1.63 5.32 14.27
C LEU A 208 1.76 6.63 15.04
N ASN A 209 2.59 7.57 14.57
CA ASN A 209 2.91 8.80 15.31
C ASN A 209 2.18 10.06 14.81
N PHE A 210 1.37 9.97 13.75
CA PHE A 210 0.69 11.13 13.14
C PHE A 210 -0.32 11.85 14.06
N HIS A 211 -0.62 11.29 15.24
CA HIS A 211 -1.45 11.94 16.26
C HIS A 211 -0.69 12.83 17.25
N ARG A 212 0.62 12.99 17.13
CA ARG A 212 1.42 13.85 18.04
C ARG A 212 1.84 15.20 17.47
N ALA A 213 1.54 15.48 16.19
CA ALA A 213 1.93 16.72 15.52
C ALA A 213 0.72 17.50 15.02
N ARG A 214 -0.17 17.90 15.94
CA ARG A 214 -1.08 19.06 15.79
C ARG A 214 -1.33 19.67 17.15
#